data_AF-A0A1K1M141-F1
#
_entry.id   AF-A0A1K1M141-F1
#
_cell.length_a   1.000
_cell.length_b   1.000
_cell.length_c   1.000
_cell.angle_alpha   90.00
_cell.angle_beta   90.00
_cell.angle_gamma   90.00
#
_symmetry.space_group_name_H-M   'P 1'
#
loop_
_entity.id
_entity.type
_entity.pdbx_description
1 polymer ?
#
loop_
_entity_poly.entity_id
_entity_poly.type
_entity_poly.pdbx_seq_one_letter_code
_entity_poly.pdbx_strand_id
1 'polypeptide(L)'
;MAEKLFIANQRMLQLIEFGIENELASTQKEFLEKIGFAPGNIGQVRSGIRSFTIEQILTAASITGANMNWVFGLEKNMLRDEKKLTPLESLKLAVTQIEEELQPKKKR
;
A
#
# COMPACT_ATOMS: atom_id res chain seq x y z
N MET A 1 10.21 -5.99 -29.53
CA MET A 1 9.05 -6.42 -28.71
C MET A 1 9.28 -5.87 -27.33
N ALA A 2 8.40 -5.01 -26.79
CA ALA A 2 8.54 -4.54 -25.42
C ALA A 2 8.36 -5.72 -24.48
N GLU A 3 9.38 -6.02 -23.67
CA GLU A 3 9.26 -7.06 -22.64
C GLU A 3 8.09 -6.71 -21.72
N LYS A 4 7.29 -7.74 -21.40
CA LYS A 4 6.15 -7.60 -20.51
C LYS A 4 6.70 -7.23 -19.12
N LEU A 5 6.40 -6.01 -18.66
CA LEU A 5 6.82 -5.55 -17.34
C LEU A 5 6.35 -6.53 -16.26
N PHE A 6 7.18 -6.70 -15.23
CA PHE A 6 6.75 -7.38 -14.01
C PHE A 6 5.53 -6.68 -13.42
N ILE A 7 4.51 -7.46 -13.02
CA ILE A 7 3.21 -6.92 -12.59
C ILE A 7 3.33 -5.92 -11.44
N ALA A 8 4.25 -6.15 -10.51
CA ALA A 8 4.48 -5.23 -9.40
C ALA A 8 5.07 -3.89 -9.87
N ASN A 9 5.95 -3.90 -10.87
CA ASN A 9 6.47 -2.66 -11.44
C ASN A 9 5.36 -1.88 -12.16
N GLN A 10 4.50 -2.58 -12.90
CA GLN A 10 3.35 -1.95 -13.56
C GLN A 10 2.40 -1.32 -12.54
N ARG A 11 2.03 -2.05 -11.49
CA ARG A 11 1.13 -1.55 -10.43
C ARG A 11 1.77 -0.46 -9.58
N MET A 12 3.09 -0.49 -9.38
CA MET A 12 3.81 0.62 -8.73
C MET A 12 3.79 1.90 -9.57
N LEU A 13 3.90 1.80 -10.90
CA LEU A 13 3.74 2.97 -11.76
C LEU A 13 2.32 3.55 -11.65
N GLN A 14 1.30 2.69 -11.57
CA GLN A 14 -0.08 3.12 -11.32
C GLN A 14 -0.24 3.77 -9.94
N LEU A 15 0.45 3.30 -8.90
CA LEU A 15 0.43 3.94 -7.58
C LEU A 15 1.07 5.31 -7.56
N ILE A 16 2.10 5.52 -8.38
CA ILE A 16 2.72 6.84 -8.52
C ILE A 16 1.73 7.81 -9.16
N GLU A 17 1.03 7.38 -10.23
CA GLU A 17 -0.01 8.18 -10.89
C GLU A 17 -1.15 8.49 -9.90
N PHE A 18 -1.66 7.48 -9.20
CA PHE A 18 -2.66 7.64 -8.15
C PHE A 18 -2.21 8.61 -7.05
N GLY A 19 -0.95 8.53 -6.62
CA GLY A 19 -0.39 9.41 -5.61
C GLY A 19 -0.31 10.87 -6.05
N ILE A 20 -0.10 11.13 -7.34
CA ILE A 20 -0.12 12.49 -7.90
C ILE A 20 -1.57 12.99 -8.00
N GLU A 21 -2.50 12.15 -8.45
CA GLU A 21 -3.92 12.49 -8.57
C GLU A 21 -4.58 12.80 -7.20
N ASN A 22 -4.13 12.15 -6.13
CA ASN A 22 -4.64 12.35 -4.76
C ASN A 22 -3.80 13.34 -3.95
N GLU A 23 -2.97 14.16 -4.60
CA GLU A 23 -2.14 15.20 -3.96
C GLU A 23 -1.17 14.67 -2.88
N LEU A 24 -0.84 13.37 -2.89
CA LEU A 24 0.17 12.78 -1.99
C LEU A 24 1.60 13.18 -2.39
N ALA A 25 1.81 13.57 -3.65
CA ALA A 25 3.02 14.19 -4.15
C ALA A 25 2.69 15.11 -5.34
N SER A 26 3.45 16.20 -5.49
CA SER A 26 3.23 17.17 -6.57
C SER A 26 3.76 16.68 -7.91
N THR A 27 4.78 15.81 -7.87
CA THR A 27 5.44 15.27 -9.07
C THR A 27 5.84 13.82 -8.90
N GLN A 28 6.00 13.10 -10.02
CA GLN A 28 6.56 11.75 -10.04
C GLN A 28 7.93 11.70 -9.35
N LYS A 29 8.77 12.73 -9.53
CA LYS A 29 10.09 12.79 -8.92
C LYS A 29 9.98 12.81 -7.39
N GLU A 30 9.12 13.68 -6.86
CA GLU A 30 8.89 13.80 -5.42
C GLU A 30 8.34 12.48 -4.84
N PHE A 31 7.40 11.83 -5.53
CA PHE A 31 6.87 10.54 -5.06
C PHE A 31 7.95 9.46 -5.02
N LEU A 32 8.79 9.38 -6.06
CA LEU A 32 9.90 8.43 -6.13
C LEU A 32 10.91 8.67 -4.99
N GLU A 33 11.23 9.93 -4.70
CA GLU A 33 12.09 10.29 -3.57
C GLU A 33 11.48 9.89 -2.22
N LYS A 34 10.17 10.09 -2.02
CA LYS A 34 9.45 9.67 -0.80
C LYS A 34 9.51 8.16 -0.56
N ILE A 35 9.50 7.35 -1.61
CA ILE A 35 9.61 5.88 -1.49
C ILE A 35 11.06 5.39 -1.44
N GLY A 36 12.06 6.27 -1.49
CA GLY A 36 13.47 5.91 -1.51
C GLY A 36 13.96 5.35 -2.85
N PHE A 37 13.33 5.75 -3.96
CA PHE A 37 13.71 5.39 -5.31
C PHE A 37 14.39 6.55 -6.03
N ALA A 38 15.57 6.32 -6.59
CA ALA A 38 16.30 7.34 -7.35
C ALA A 38 15.62 7.64 -8.70
N PRO A 39 15.11 8.87 -8.95
CA PRO A 39 14.27 9.19 -10.11
C PRO A 39 14.92 8.91 -11.47
N GLY A 40 16.24 9.04 -11.57
CA GLY A 40 16.99 8.75 -12.80
C GLY A 40 16.86 7.31 -13.30
N ASN A 41 16.47 6.37 -12.45
CA ASN A 41 16.33 4.96 -12.80
C ASN A 41 14.93 4.57 -13.28
N ILE A 42 13.98 5.52 -13.36
CA ILE A 42 12.60 5.21 -13.74
C ILE A 42 12.50 4.69 -15.19
N GLY A 43 13.37 5.18 -16.08
CA GLY A 43 13.46 4.69 -17.46
C GLY A 43 13.83 3.21 -17.51
N GLN A 44 14.74 2.77 -16.63
CA GLN A 44 15.16 1.36 -16.52
C GLN A 44 14.04 0.47 -15.97
N VAL A 45 13.16 1.01 -15.13
CA VAL A 45 11.98 0.28 -14.66
C VAL A 45 10.96 0.12 -15.78
N ARG A 46 10.71 1.18 -16.56
CA ARG A 46 9.82 1.14 -17.73
C ARG A 46 10.34 0.23 -18.85
N SER A 47 11.65 -0.01 -18.91
CA SER A 47 12.27 -0.96 -19.86
C SER A 47 12.45 -2.36 -19.28
N GLY A 48 12.02 -2.64 -18.05
CA GLY A 48 12.14 -3.96 -17.42
C GLY A 48 13.53 -4.34 -16.90
N ILE A 49 14.53 -3.46 -17.06
CA ILE A 49 15.92 -3.69 -16.63
C ILE A 49 16.03 -3.68 -15.11
N ARG A 50 15.23 -2.85 -14.45
CA ARG A 50 15.22 -2.70 -12.99
C ARG A 50 13.82 -2.88 -12.42
N SER A 51 13.74 -3.37 -11.19
CA SER A 51 12.48 -3.50 -10.45
C SER A 51 12.52 -2.72 -9.15
N PHE A 52 11.34 -2.38 -8.62
CA PHE A 52 11.21 -1.84 -7.28
C PHE A 52 11.57 -2.90 -6.24
N THR A 53 12.21 -2.49 -5.15
CA THR A 53 12.47 -3.39 -4.02
C THR A 53 11.20 -3.55 -3.18
N ILE A 54 11.15 -4.62 -2.38
CA ILE A 54 10.02 -4.87 -1.46
C ILE A 54 9.87 -3.71 -0.47
N GLU A 55 10.98 -3.15 0.03
CA GLU A 55 10.97 -1.99 0.93
C GLU A 55 10.34 -0.75 0.27
N GLN A 56 10.67 -0.47 -1.00
CA GLN A 56 10.08 0.63 -1.76
C GLN A 56 8.58 0.43 -1.97
N ILE A 57 8.17 -0.81 -2.26
CA ILE A 57 6.75 -1.18 -2.42
C ILE A 57 6.00 -1.01 -1.09
N LEU A 58 6.60 -1.41 0.04
CA LEU A 58 6.04 -1.23 1.37
C LEU A 58 5.84 0.25 1.71
N THR A 59 6.84 1.09 1.43
CA THR A 59 6.73 2.53 1.67
C THR A 59 5.66 3.16 0.78
N ALA A 60 5.62 2.80 -0.51
CA ALA A 60 4.59 3.27 -1.43
C ALA A 60 3.18 2.88 -0.98
N ALA A 61 2.99 1.63 -0.53
CA ALA A 61 1.73 1.13 0.00
C ALA A 61 1.32 1.84 1.30
N SER A 62 2.30 2.22 2.13
CA SER A 62 2.05 2.94 3.39
C SER A 62 1.60 4.39 3.14
N ILE A 63 2.15 5.04 2.10
CA ILE A 63 1.77 6.40 1.70
C ILE A 63 0.38 6.42 1.03
N THR A 64 0.09 5.42 0.18
CA THR A 64 -1.13 5.39 -0.64
C THR A 64 -2.29 4.63 -0.01
N GLY A 65 -2.07 3.88 1.06
CA GLY A 65 -3.05 2.94 1.62
C GLY A 65 -3.28 1.69 0.75
N ALA A 66 -2.41 1.46 -0.24
CA ALA A 66 -2.58 0.36 -1.18
C ALA A 66 -2.39 -1.02 -0.53
N ASN A 67 -3.12 -1.99 -1.07
CA ASN A 67 -3.00 -3.39 -0.70
C ASN A 67 -1.78 -4.01 -1.40
N MET A 68 -0.88 -4.61 -0.63
CA MET A 68 0.28 -5.31 -1.18
C MET A 68 -0.11 -6.49 -2.06
N ASN A 69 -1.19 -7.21 -1.71
CA ASN A 69 -1.69 -8.31 -2.53
C ASN A 69 -2.10 -7.81 -3.91
N TRP A 70 -2.62 -6.59 -3.99
CA TRP A 70 -2.82 -5.94 -5.27
C TRP A 70 -1.49 -5.60 -5.92
N VAL A 71 -0.52 -4.97 -5.28
CA VAL A 71 0.76 -4.67 -5.98
C VAL A 71 1.40 -5.93 -6.60
N PHE A 72 1.36 -7.08 -5.92
CA PHE A 72 1.90 -8.34 -6.45
C PHE A 72 0.98 -9.12 -7.41
N GLY A 73 -0.22 -8.63 -7.69
CA GLY A 73 -1.14 -9.27 -8.63
C GLY A 73 -2.02 -10.38 -8.05
N LEU A 74 -2.01 -10.56 -6.72
CA LEU A 74 -2.79 -11.58 -6.01
C LEU A 74 -4.26 -11.16 -5.81
N GLU A 75 -4.52 -9.85 -5.74
CA GLU A 75 -5.87 -9.30 -5.60
C GLU A 75 -6.22 -8.28 -6.69
N LYS A 76 -7.53 -8.02 -6.86
CA LYS A 76 -8.05 -7.05 -7.84
C LYS A 76 -8.21 -5.63 -7.27
N ASN A 77 -8.33 -5.49 -5.95
CA ASN A 77 -8.64 -4.21 -5.31
C ASN A 77 -7.37 -3.47 -4.87
N MET A 78 -7.17 -2.26 -5.38
CA MET A 78 -5.96 -1.46 -5.12
C MET A 78 -5.85 -1.01 -3.67
N LEU A 79 -6.95 -0.57 -3.08
CA LEU A 79 -7.01 -0.22 -1.67
C LEU A 79 -7.29 -1.47 -0.85
N ARG A 80 -6.84 -1.47 0.40
CA ARG A 80 -7.32 -2.46 1.35
C ARG A 80 -8.82 -2.25 1.47
N ASP A 81 -9.61 -3.27 1.17
CA ASP A 81 -10.96 -3.32 1.70
C ASP A 81 -10.77 -3.32 3.22
N GLU A 82 -11.01 -2.17 3.87
CA GLU A 82 -11.42 -2.19 5.26
C GLU A 82 -12.53 -3.21 5.28
N LYS A 83 -12.29 -4.38 5.90
CA LYS A 83 -13.34 -5.36 6.12
C LYS A 83 -14.51 -4.52 6.60
N LYS A 84 -15.56 -4.43 5.80
CA LYS A 84 -16.81 -3.80 6.21
C LYS A 84 -17.27 -4.68 7.35
N LEU A 85 -16.79 -4.38 8.56
CA LEU A 85 -17.21 -5.04 9.77
C LEU A 85 -18.70 -4.86 9.71
N THR A 86 -19.39 -5.98 9.62
CA THR A 86 -20.84 -5.93 9.70
C THR A 86 -21.16 -5.20 11.02
N PRO A 87 -22.25 -4.41 11.10
CA PRO A 87 -22.59 -3.72 12.35
C PRO A 87 -22.55 -4.65 13.58
N LEU A 88 -22.86 -5.93 13.38
CA LEU A 88 -22.75 -7.00 14.37
C LEU A 88 -21.30 -7.27 14.83
N GLU A 89 -20.34 -7.35 13.91
CA GLU A 89 -18.92 -7.58 14.25
C GLU A 89 -18.32 -6.36 14.96
N SER A 90 -18.68 -5.14 14.55
CA SER A 90 -18.29 -3.91 15.26
C SER A 90 -18.84 -3.89 16.68
N LEU A 91 -20.09 -4.31 16.88
CA LEU A 91 -20.71 -4.43 18.20
C LEU A 91 -20.00 -5.46 19.09
N LYS A 92 -19.65 -6.63 18.54
CA LYS A 92 -18.90 -7.65 19.29
C LYS A 92 -17.55 -7.13 19.75
N LEU A 93 -16.83 -6.43 18.87
CA LEU A 93 -15.50 -5.89 19.17
C LEU A 93 -15.56 -4.80 20.25
N ALA A 94 -16.59 -3.93 20.19
CA ALA A 94 -16.83 -2.92 21.22
C ALA A 94 -17.20 -3.55 22.58
N VAL A 95 -18.03 -4.59 22.61
CA VAL A 95 -18.39 -5.31 23.84
C VAL A 95 -17.14 -5.97 24.47
N THR A 96 -16.30 -6.62 23.67
CA THR A 96 -15.07 -7.24 24.17
C THR A 96 -14.09 -6.21 24.77
N GLN A 97 -13.95 -5.02 24.16
CA GLN A 97 -13.12 -3.95 24.71
C GLN A 97 -13.64 -3.45 26.06
N ILE A 98 -14.96 -3.30 26.20
CA ILE A 98 -15.59 -2.90 27.48
C ILE A 98 -15.39 -3.99 28.53
N GLU A 99 -15.49 -5.27 28.17
CA GLU A 99 -15.22 -6.39 29.08
C GLU A 99 -13.77 -6.37 29.57
N GLU A 100 -12.80 -6.06 28.71
CA GLU A 100 -11.38 -5.94 29.08
C GLU A 100 -11.12 -4.75 30.02
N GLU A 101 -11.79 -3.61 29.81
CA GLU A 101 -11.70 -2.44 30.71
C GLU A 101 -12.35 -2.68 32.08
N LEU A 102 -13.44 -3.45 32.12
CA LEU A 102 -14.17 -3.78 33.34
C LEU A 102 -13.53 -4.93 34.13
N GLN A 103 -12.63 -5.72 33.54
CA GLN A 103 -11.89 -6.71 34.31
C GLN A 103 -10.93 -6.00 35.28
N PRO A 104 -11.12 -6.18 36.61
CA PRO A 104 -10.21 -5.57 37.57
C PRO A 104 -8.82 -6.17 37.34
N LYS A 105 -7.84 -5.33 36.99
CA LYS A 105 -6.44 -5.72 36.87
C LYS A 105 -6.06 -6.52 38.12
N LYS A 106 -5.93 -7.84 37.99
CA LYS A 106 -5.34 -8.69 39.02
C LYS A 106 -3.91 -8.18 39.23
N LYS A 107 -3.73 -7.33 40.24
CA LYS A 107 -2.41 -6.97 40.76
C LYS A 107 -1.76 -8.28 41.21
N ARG A 108 -0.74 -8.72 40.46
CA ARG A 108 0.29 -9.62 40.98
C ARG A 108 1.29 -8.80 41.78
#